data_AF-A0A8I0CNJ2-F1
#
_entry.id   AF-A0A8I0CNJ2-F1
#
_cell.length_a   1.000
_cell.length_b   1.000
_cell.length_c   1.000
_cell.angle_alpha   90.00
_cell.angle_beta   90.00
_cell.angle_gamma   90.00
#
_symmetry.space_group_name_H-M   'P 1'
#
loop_
_entity.id
_entity.type
_entity.pdbx_description
1 polymer ?
#
loop_
_entity_poly.entity_id
_entity_poly.type
_entity_poly.pdbx_seq_one_letter_code
_entity_poly.pdbx_strand_id
1 'polypeptide(L)' 'MDAVGRGGDDGRLSERDLEMLAFERRWWRRRGARDEEIRRRFGVTPVRYFQQLNALIERPEALAEDPVLVRTLLRRREG' A
#
# COMPACT_ATOMS: atom_id res chain seq x y z
N MET A 1 22.52 6.00 -4.06
CA MET A 1 21.14 6.38 -3.70
C MET A 1 20.31 5.14 -3.87
N ASP A 2 20.35 4.37 -2.81
CA ASP A 2 20.15 2.94 -2.74
C ASP A 2 18.69 2.62 -2.44
N ALA A 3 18.29 1.38 -2.74
CA ALA A 3 16.99 0.75 -2.50
C ALA A 3 15.86 1.08 -3.50
N VAL A 4 16.00 0.58 -4.74
CA VAL A 4 14.81 0.11 -5.47
C VAL A 4 14.27 -1.09 -4.71
N GLY A 5 13.12 -0.91 -4.05
CA GLY A 5 12.43 -1.95 -3.30
C GLY A 5 12.19 -3.19 -4.16
N ARG A 6 13.02 -4.21 -3.94
CA ARG A 6 12.61 -5.60 -4.09
C ARG A 6 11.68 -5.85 -2.89
N GLY A 7 10.38 -5.90 -3.14
CA GLY A 7 9.41 -6.21 -2.09
C GLY A 7 9.73 -7.58 -1.47
N GLY A 8 10.02 -7.58 -0.18
CA GLY A 8 10.02 -8.71 0.76
C GLY A 8 10.60 -10.03 0.26
N ASP A 9 11.91 -10.25 0.44
CA ASP A 9 12.55 -11.55 0.25
C ASP A 9 12.33 -12.52 1.45
N ASP A 10 11.73 -12.04 2.55
CA ASP A 10 11.69 -12.75 3.84
C ASP A 10 10.29 -13.14 4.34
N GLY A 11 9.28 -13.27 3.46
CA GLY A 11 7.94 -13.74 3.84
C GLY A 11 7.27 -12.94 4.97
N ARG A 12 7.69 -11.69 5.17
CA ARG A 12 7.21 -10.76 6.20
C ARG A 12 6.98 -9.39 5.57
N LEU A 13 6.03 -8.66 6.12
CA LEU A 13 5.73 -7.29 5.73
C LEU A 13 6.84 -6.38 6.26
N SER A 14 7.37 -5.53 5.39
CA SER A 14 8.31 -4.49 5.82
C SER A 14 7.57 -3.38 6.57
N GLU A 15 8.27 -2.57 7.36
CA GLU A 15 7.66 -1.41 8.03
C GLU A 15 6.94 -0.48 7.05
N ARG A 16 7.49 -0.38 5.83
CA ARG A 16 6.90 0.37 4.72
C ARG A 16 5.59 -0.24 4.22
N ASP A 17 5.50 -1.57 4.16
CA ASP A 17 4.29 -2.28 3.75
C ASP A 17 3.18 -2.08 4.79
N LEU A 18 3.53 -2.22 6.08
CA LEU A 18 2.63 -1.97 7.20
C LEU A 18 2.13 -0.52 7.20
N GLU A 19 3.02 0.44 6.93
CA GLU A 19 2.65 1.84 6.83
C GLU A 19 1.70 2.11 5.67
N MET A 20 1.90 1.47 4.51
CA MET A 20 0.97 1.55 3.38
C MET A 20 -0.42 1.02 3.76
N LEU A 21 -0.51 -0.15 4.41
CA LEU A 21 -1.79 -0.70 4.85
C LEU A 21 -2.48 0.21 5.89
N ALA A 22 -1.73 0.71 6.87
CA ALA A 22 -2.27 1.65 7.86
C ALA A 22 -2.75 2.97 7.23
N PHE A 23 -2.07 3.45 6.19
CA PHE A 23 -2.46 4.64 5.44
C PHE A 23 -3.77 4.44 4.66
N GLU A 24 -3.94 3.27 4.03
CA GLU A 24 -5.16 2.90 3.29
C GLU A 24 -6.39 2.79 4.18
N ARG A 25 -6.21 2.42 5.45
CA ARG A 25 -7.29 2.36 6.45
C ARG A 25 -7.86 3.75 6.78
N ARG A 26 -7.13 4.83 6.53
CA ARG A 26 -7.56 6.18 6.92
C ARG A 26 -8.63 6.74 5.97
N TRP A 27 -9.59 7.46 6.54
CA TRP A 27 -10.68 8.10 5.78
C TRP A 27 -10.21 9.43 5.15
N TRP A 28 -10.07 9.44 3.82
CA TRP A 28 -9.63 10.61 3.06
C TRP A 28 -10.84 11.40 2.54
N ARG A 29 -11.00 12.66 3.00
CA ARG A 29 -12.17 13.50 2.68
C ARG A 29 -12.17 14.07 1.25
N ARG A 30 -11.01 14.17 0.60
CA ARG A 30 -10.83 14.65 -0.79
C ARG A 30 -9.76 13.81 -1.49
N ARG A 31 -9.99 13.39 -2.74
CA ARG A 31 -9.02 12.59 -3.54
C ARG A 31 -7.67 13.29 -3.64
N GLY A 32 -7.64 14.59 -3.95
CA GLY A 32 -6.39 15.35 -4.10
C GLY A 32 -5.55 15.46 -2.82
N ALA A 33 -6.18 15.45 -1.64
CA ALA A 33 -5.43 15.48 -0.37
C ALA A 33 -4.70 14.15 -0.11
N ARG A 34 -5.21 13.04 -0.65
CA ARG A 34 -4.57 11.73 -0.55
C ARG A 34 -3.35 11.65 -1.47
N ASP A 35 -3.47 12.07 -2.72
CA ASP A 35 -2.36 12.06 -3.68
C ASP A 35 -1.16 12.90 -3.22
N GLU A 36 -1.43 14.07 -2.62
CA GLU A 36 -0.38 14.93 -2.06
C GLU A 36 0.31 14.29 -0.85
N GLU A 37 -0.47 13.68 0.06
CA GLU A 37 0.09 12.99 1.22
C GLU A 37 0.87 11.72 0.82
N ILE A 38 0.43 11.01 -0.23
CA ILE A 38 1.19 9.88 -0.79
C ILE A 38 2.59 10.34 -1.21
N ARG A 39 2.67 11.47 -1.94
CA ARG A 39 3.94 12.04 -2.37
C ARG A 39 4.77 12.50 -1.18
N ARG A 40 4.16 13.14 -0.19
CA ARG A 40 4.85 13.67 0.99
C ARG A 40 5.39 12.58 1.91
N ARG A 41 4.59 11.54 2.20
CA ARG A 41 4.92 10.48 3.17
C ARG A 41 5.79 9.39 2.56
N PHE A 42 5.44 8.93 1.36
CA PHE A 42 6.12 7.82 0.71
C PHE A 42 7.15 8.27 -0.34
N GLY A 43 7.19 9.56 -0.72
CA GLY A 43 8.15 10.06 -1.70
C GLY A 43 7.97 9.48 -3.11
N VAL A 44 6.80 8.91 -3.40
CA VAL A 44 6.49 8.27 -4.68
C VAL A 44 5.29 8.94 -5.35
N THR A 45 5.20 8.81 -6.67
CA THR A 45 4.00 9.23 -7.38
C THR A 45 2.83 8.33 -7.01
N PRO A 46 1.59 8.84 -7.04
CA PRO A 46 0.40 8.04 -6.73
C PRO A 46 0.30 6.77 -7.57
N VAL A 47 0.66 6.85 -8.86
CA VAL A 47 0.71 5.70 -9.75
C VAL A 47 1.67 4.62 -9.25
N ARG A 48 2.90 5.00 -8.85
CA ARG A 48 3.89 4.07 -8.26
C ARG A 48 3.43 3.50 -6.92
N TYR A 49 2.72 4.29 -6.13
CA TYR A 49 2.15 3.85 -4.85
C TYR A 49 1.08 2.78 -5.06
N PHE A 50 0.12 3.00 -5.96
CA PHE A 50 -0.92 2.02 -6.24
C PHE A 50 -0.35 0.73 -6.85
N GLN A 51 0.69 0.80 -7.67
CA GLN A 51 1.38 -0.41 -8.15
C GLN A 51 2.01 -1.22 -7.01
N GLN A 52 2.70 -0.56 -6.06
CA GLN A 52 3.27 -1.23 -4.89
C GLN A 52 2.18 -1.81 -3.98
N LEU A 53 1.12 -1.04 -3.74
CA LEU A 53 -0.02 -1.47 -2.95
C LEU A 53 -0.70 -2.69 -3.59
N ASN A 54 -0.88 -2.72 -4.90
CA ASN A 54 -1.47 -3.86 -5.61
C ASN A 54 -0.62 -5.13 -5.45
N ALA A 55 0.70 -5.05 -5.61
CA ALA A 55 1.58 -6.18 -5.37
C ALA A 55 1.56 -6.62 -3.90
N LEU A 56 1.41 -5.67 -2.96
CA LEU A 56 1.35 -5.93 -1.53
C LEU A 56 0.08 -6.70 -1.13
N ILE A 57 -1.09 -6.29 -1.60
CA ILE A 57 -2.38 -6.91 -1.24
C ILE A 57 -2.55 -8.32 -1.83
N GLU A 58 -1.69 -8.73 -2.76
CA GLU A 58 -1.64 -10.09 -3.32
C GLU A 58 -0.85 -11.06 -2.43
N ARG A 59 -0.10 -10.55 -1.46
CA ARG A 59 0.72 -11.36 -0.55
C ARG A 59 -0.12 -11.93 0.60
N PRO A 60 0.06 -13.21 0.98
CA PRO A 60 -0.66 -13.80 2.10
C PRO A 60 -0.38 -13.09 3.43
N GLU A 61 0.80 -12.49 3.60
CA GLU A 61 1.14 -11.75 4.81
C GLU A 61 0.27 -10.51 5.00
N ALA A 62 -0.05 -9.79 3.92
CA ALA A 62 -0.94 -8.63 3.98
C ALA A 62 -2.35 -9.04 4.42
N LEU A 63 -2.82 -10.19 3.91
CA LEU A 63 -4.11 -10.76 4.30
C LEU A 63 -4.12 -11.20 5.77
N ALA A 64 -2.99 -11.67 6.30
CA ALA A 64 -2.86 -12.04 7.71
C ALA A 64 -2.87 -10.82 8.64
N GLU A 65 -2.31 -9.68 8.19
CA GLU A 65 -2.32 -8.42 8.94
C GLU A 65 -3.71 -7.77 9.00
N ASP A 66 -4.33 -7.51 7.85
CA ASP A 66 -5.65 -6.87 7.80
C ASP A 66 -6.52 -7.49 6.68
N PRO A 67 -7.16 -8.65 6.95
CA PRO A 67 -7.90 -9.38 5.93
C PRO A 67 -9.10 -8.59 5.37
N VAL A 68 -9.69 -7.69 6.16
CA VAL A 68 -10.85 -6.90 5.75
C VAL A 68 -10.43 -5.78 4.80
N LEU A 69 -9.36 -5.05 5.15
CA LEU A 69 -8.79 -4.02 4.30
C LEU A 69 -8.30 -4.62 2.98
N VAL A 70 -7.52 -5.70 3.04
CA VAL A 70 -6.94 -6.34 1.85
C VAL A 70 -8.02 -6.83 0.90
N ARG A 71 -9.06 -7.52 1.39
CA ARG A 71 -10.19 -7.95 0.55
C ARG A 71 -10.94 -6.78 -0.09
N THR A 72 -11.07 -5.67 0.64
CA THR A 72 -11.71 -4.45 0.12
C THR A 72 -10.88 -3.83 -1.00
N LEU A 73 -9.55 -3.75 -0.83
CA LEU A 73 -8.63 -3.23 -1.84
C LEU A 73 -8.57 -4.13 -3.08
N LEU A 74 -8.54 -5.45 -2.91
CA LEU A 74 -8.60 -6.41 -4.02
C LEU A 74 -9.88 -6.23 -4.84
N ARG A 75 -11.03 -6.09 -4.17
CA ARG A 75 -12.32 -5.85 -4.85
C ARG A 75 -12.32 -4.53 -5.63
N ARG A 76 -11.65 -3.48 -5.14
CA ARG A 76 -11.54 -2.18 -5.83
C ARG A 76 -10.67 -2.24 -7.08
N ARG A 77 -9.76 -3.22 -7.19
CA ARG A 77 -8.89 -3.38 -8.35
C ARG A 77 -9.58 -4.13 -9.50
N GLU A 78 -10.41 -5.12 -9.17
CA GLU A 78 -11.07 -6.01 -10.16
C GLU A 78 -12.38 -5.40 -10.71
N GLY A 79 -12.81 -4.25 -10.17
CA GLY A 79 -14.05 -3.57 -10.51
C GLY A 79 -13.86 -2.31 -11.33
#